data_AF-A0A6A3H306-F1
#
_entry.id   AF-A0A6A3H306-F1
#
_cell.length_a   1.000
_cell.length_b   1.000
_cell.length_c   1.000
_cell.angle_alpha   90.00
_cell.angle_beta   90.00
_cell.angle_gamma   90.00
#
_symmetry.space_group_name_H-M   'P 1'
#
loop_
_entity.id
_entity.type
_entity.pdbx_description
1 polymer ?
#
loop_
_entity_poly.entity_id
_entity_poly.type
_entity_poly.pdbx_seq_one_letter_code
_entity_poly.pdbx_strand_id
1 'polypeptide(L)'
;MLSEESNGTWLSINMAWGIAVLMGVYCSEGVSGAHLNCAVSFAHAVYGRLPWWKLPGYCVSQVVGAFLGAGAIYLLDYQKL
;
A
#
# COMPACT_ATOMS: atom_id res chain seq x y z
N MET A 1 -0.81 -29.97 -13.63
CA MET A 1 -0.21 -28.93 -14.48
C MET A 1 -1.33 -28.23 -15.28
N LEU A 2 -2.29 -27.59 -14.60
CA LEU A 2 -3.56 -27.12 -15.20
C LEU A 2 -3.98 -25.72 -14.69
N SER A 3 -3.03 -24.80 -14.64
CA SER A 3 -3.35 -23.38 -14.53
C SER A 3 -2.26 -22.63 -15.29
N GLU A 4 -2.45 -22.65 -16.59
CA GLU A 4 -1.67 -21.97 -17.61
C GLU A 4 -1.90 -20.46 -17.43
N GLU A 5 -1.00 -19.78 -16.70
CA GLU A 5 -0.66 -18.34 -16.80
C GLU A 5 -1.83 -17.30 -16.83
N SER A 6 -3.07 -17.69 -16.56
CA SER A 6 -4.29 -16.91 -16.82
C SER A 6 -4.53 -15.81 -15.79
N ASN A 7 -3.83 -15.84 -14.66
CA ASN A 7 -4.02 -14.90 -13.53
C ASN A 7 -2.74 -14.14 -13.17
N GLY A 8 -1.76 -14.13 -14.09
CA GLY A 8 -0.47 -13.48 -13.91
C GLY A 8 0.58 -14.41 -13.31
N THR A 9 1.73 -14.51 -13.98
CA THR A 9 2.90 -15.24 -13.48
C THR A 9 3.36 -14.65 -12.14
N TRP A 10 3.92 -15.48 -11.25
CA TRP A 10 4.47 -15.04 -9.96
C TRP A 10 5.38 -13.81 -10.08
N LEU A 11 6.21 -13.77 -11.12
CA LEU A 11 7.08 -12.63 -11.42
C LEU A 11 6.30 -11.34 -11.73
N SER A 12 5.20 -11.45 -12.49
CA SER A 12 4.34 -10.32 -12.87
C SER A 12 3.68 -9.69 -11.65
N ILE A 13 3.18 -10.51 -10.71
CA ILE A 13 2.57 -10.03 -9.46
C ILE A 13 3.59 -9.27 -8.62
N ASN A 14 4.80 -9.81 -8.48
CA ASN A 14 5.87 -9.16 -7.71
C ASN A 14 6.32 -7.83 -8.36
N MET A 15 6.46 -7.79 -9.70
CA MET A 15 6.78 -6.55 -10.41
C MET A 15 5.67 -5.52 -10.30
N ALA A 16 4.41 -5.92 -10.48
CA ALA A 16 3.26 -5.02 -10.36
C ALA A 16 3.18 -4.40 -8.97
N TRP A 17 3.39 -5.20 -7.92
CA TRP A 17 3.43 -4.69 -6.55
C TRP A 17 4.59 -3.72 -6.31
N GLY A 18 5.80 -4.07 -6.80
CA GLY A 18 6.97 -3.20 -6.69
C GLY A 18 6.75 -1.84 -7.36
N ILE A 19 6.23 -1.81 -8.58
CA ILE A 19 5.92 -0.58 -9.31
C ILE A 19 4.81 0.21 -8.61
N ALA A 20 3.76 -0.45 -8.14
CA ALA A 20 2.66 0.20 -7.42
C ALA A 20 3.14 0.90 -6.14
N VAL A 21 4.01 0.26 -5.36
CA VAL A 21 4.62 0.87 -4.16
C VAL A 21 5.51 2.05 -4.54
N LEU A 22 6.31 1.93 -5.60
CA LEU A 22 7.19 3.00 -6.08
C LEU A 22 6.40 4.25 -6.49
N MET A 23 5.29 4.06 -7.20
CA MET A 23 4.34 5.14 -7.53
C MET A 23 3.72 5.75 -6.27
N GLY A 24 3.31 4.92 -5.31
CA GLY A 24 2.81 5.37 -4.01
C GLY A 24 3.82 6.22 -3.26
N VAL A 25 5.10 5.84 -3.27
CA VAL A 25 6.19 6.60 -2.66
C VAL A 25 6.35 7.94 -3.37
N TYR A 26 6.47 7.93 -4.70
CA TYR A 26 6.65 9.15 -5.49
C TYR A 26 5.53 10.17 -5.26
N CYS A 27 4.28 9.72 -5.12
CA CYS A 27 3.15 10.61 -4.83
C CYS A 27 3.12 11.16 -3.39
N SER A 28 3.63 10.40 -2.40
CA SER A 28 3.46 10.72 -0.97
C SER A 28 4.74 11.19 -0.26
N GLU A 29 5.89 11.10 -0.92
CA GLU A 29 7.19 11.49 -0.38
C GLU A 29 7.23 12.95 0.05
N GLY A 30 6.71 13.86 -0.77
CA GLY A 30 6.75 15.31 -0.50
C GLY A 30 5.87 15.81 0.64
N VAL A 31 4.88 15.01 1.11
CA VAL A 31 3.92 15.43 2.14
C VAL A 31 4.11 14.67 3.45
N SER A 32 4.27 13.34 3.38
CA SER A 32 4.26 12.47 4.55
C SER A 32 5.52 11.63 4.71
N GLY A 33 6.55 11.85 3.88
CA GLY A 33 7.76 11.03 3.85
C GLY A 33 7.52 9.59 3.36
N ALA A 34 6.40 9.34 2.67
CA ALA A 34 6.06 8.05 2.06
C ALA A 34 6.15 6.81 2.99
N HIS A 35 5.72 6.93 4.25
CA HIS A 35 5.79 5.79 5.16
C HIS A 35 4.96 4.59 4.69
N LEU A 36 3.79 4.85 4.09
CA LEU A 36 2.87 3.88 3.43
C LEU A 36 2.51 2.62 4.23
N ASN A 37 2.93 2.54 5.50
CA ASN A 37 2.84 1.38 6.35
C ASN A 37 2.93 1.80 7.83
N CYS A 38 2.07 1.21 8.65
CA CYS A 38 1.98 1.48 10.09
C CYS A 38 3.29 1.09 10.80
N ALA A 39 3.86 -0.06 10.46
CA ALA A 39 5.09 -0.57 11.04
C ALA A 39 6.30 0.33 10.70
N VAL A 40 6.34 0.86 9.47
CA VAL A 40 7.38 1.83 9.07
C VAL A 40 7.21 3.14 9.83
N SER A 41 5.97 3.62 9.98
CA SER A 41 5.67 4.82 10.78
C SER A 41 6.03 4.63 12.26
N PHE A 42 5.83 3.43 12.79
CA PHE A 42 6.23 3.04 14.14
C PHE A 42 7.74 2.98 14.29
N ALA A 43 8.46 2.36 13.35
CA ALA A 43 9.91 2.35 13.34
C ALA A 43 10.49 3.78 13.30
N HIS A 44 9.89 4.68 12.51
CA HIS A 44 10.28 6.09 12.48
C HIS A 44 10.02 6.83 13.80
N ALA A 45 8.96 6.48 14.55
CA ALA A 45 8.71 7.05 15.87
C ALA A 45 9.68 6.52 16.94
N VAL A 46 10.03 5.23 16.87
CA VAL A 46 11.07 4.63 17.73
C VAL A 46 12.44 5.28 17.48
N TYR A 47 12.77 5.56 16.21
CA TYR A 47 13.99 6.29 15.83
C TYR A 47 13.92 7.80 16.10
N GLY A 48 12.82 8.32 16.66
CA GLY A 48 12.66 9.73 17.00
C GLY A 48 12.47 10.67 15.81
N ARG A 49 12.23 10.15 14.60
CA ARG A 49 12.01 10.93 13.37
C ARG A 49 10.55 11.32 13.16
N LEU A 50 9.63 10.74 13.95
CA LEU A 50 8.21 11.08 13.95
C LEU A 50 7.70 11.28 15.39
N PRO A 51 6.99 12.38 15.71
CA PRO A 51 6.40 12.55 17.03
C PRO A 51 5.31 11.49 17.25
N TRP A 52 5.37 10.81 18.40
CA TRP A 52 4.49 9.69 18.77
C TRP A 52 2.99 10.01 18.68
N TRP A 53 2.62 11.28 18.85
CA TRP A 53 1.22 11.73 18.74
C TRP A 53 0.67 11.72 17.31
N LYS A 54 1.54 11.77 16.28
CA LYS A 54 1.13 11.68 14.87
C LYS A 54 0.98 10.24 14.38
N LEU A 55 1.57 9.28 15.07
CA LEU A 55 1.54 7.85 14.72
C LEU A 55 0.11 7.28 14.57
N PRO A 56 -0.84 7.50 15.50
CA PRO A 56 -2.20 7.00 15.32
C PRO A 56 -2.90 7.62 14.11
N GLY A 57 -2.64 8.90 13.80
CA GLY A 57 -3.17 9.54 12.59
C GLY A 57 -2.64 8.93 11.30
N TYR A 58 -1.34 8.59 11.26
CA TYR A 58 -0.74 7.88 10.13
C TYR A 58 -1.30 6.46 9.98
N CYS A 59 -1.52 5.76 11.10
CA CYS A 59 -2.07 4.42 11.05
C CYS A 59 -3.50 4.38 10.54
N VAL A 60 -4.36 5.28 11.03
CA VAL A 60 -5.76 5.36 10.58
C VAL A 60 -5.82 5.69 9.09
N SER A 61 -5.03 6.66 8.61
CA SER A 61 -5.05 7.03 7.19
C SER A 61 -4.56 5.91 6.28
N GLN A 62 -3.54 5.14 6.69
CA GLN A 62 -3.04 4.00 5.93
C GLN A 62 -4.04 2.83 5.90
N VAL A 63 -4.70 2.54 7.03
CA VAL A 63 -5.73 1.51 7.10
C VAL A 63 -6.93 1.89 6.22
N VAL A 64 -7.42 3.13 6.34
CA VAL A 64 -8.52 3.62 5.50
C VAL A 64 -8.15 3.58 4.02
N GLY A 65 -6.93 4.00 3.66
CA GLY A 65 -6.43 3.91 2.28
C GLY A 65 -6.39 2.47 1.76
N ALA A 66 -5.93 1.51 2.57
CA ALA A 66 -5.92 0.10 2.21
C ALA A 66 -7.34 -0.47 2.01
N PHE A 67 -8.29 -0.12 2.88
CA PHE A 67 -9.69 -0.54 2.74
C PHE A 67 -10.36 0.05 1.49
N LEU A 68 -10.12 1.33 1.20
CA LEU A 68 -10.64 1.98 -0.01
C LEU A 68 -10.03 1.37 -1.28
N GLY A 69 -8.73 1.07 -1.28
CA GLY A 69 -8.07 0.39 -2.40
C GLY A 69 -8.63 -1.01 -2.64
N ALA A 70 -8.80 -1.80 -1.59
CA ALA A 70 -9.43 -3.12 -1.67
C ALA A 70 -10.89 -3.03 -2.16
N GLY A 71 -11.65 -2.05 -1.66
CA GLY A 71 -13.03 -1.80 -2.10
C GLY A 71 -13.12 -1.38 -3.58
N ALA A 72 -12.18 -0.57 -4.06
CA ALA A 72 -12.12 -0.17 -5.47
C ALA A 72 -11.83 -1.37 -6.38
N ILE A 73 -10.89 -2.25 -6.00
CA ILE A 73 -10.63 -3.51 -6.71
C ILE A 73 -11.91 -4.38 -6.73
N TYR A 74 -12.56 -4.53 -5.58
CA TYR A 74 -13.80 -5.32 -5.47
C TYR A 74 -14.89 -4.79 -6.41
N LEU A 75 -15.11 -3.47 -6.46
CA LEU A 75 -16.08 -2.85 -7.37
C LEU A 75 -15.70 -3.03 -8.84
N LEU A 76 -14.43 -2.87 -9.19
CA LEU A 76 -13.93 -3.06 -10.56
C LEU A 76 -14.05 -4.51 -11.02
N ASP A 77 -13.87 -5.46 -10.12
CA ASP A 77 -14.02 -6.89 -10.42
C ASP A 77 -15.50 -7.30 -10.48
N TYR A 78 -16.36 -6.68 -9.67
CA TYR A 78 -17.82 -6.88 -9.73
C TYR A 78 -18.40 -6.52 -11.10
N GLN A 79 -17.78 -5.56 -11.80
CA GLN A 79 -18.19 -5.13 -13.13
C GLN A 79 -17.77 -6.12 -14.25
N LYS A 80 -16.93 -7.12 -13.93
CA LYS A 80 -16.47 -8.15 -14.88
C LYS A 80 -17.29 -9.45 -14.83
N LEU A 81 -18.26 -9.55 -13.92
CA LEU A 81 -19.29 -10.60 -13.90
C LEU A 81 -20.47 -10.21 -14.79
#